data_AF-A0A1F7RIG2-F1
#
_entry.id   AF-A0A1F7RIG2-F1
#
_cell.length_a   1.000
_cell.length_b   1.000
_cell.length_c   1.000
_cell.angle_alpha   90.00
_cell.angle_beta   90.00
_cell.angle_gamma   90.00
#
_symmetry.space_group_name_H-M   'P 1'
#
loop_
_entity.id
_entity.type
_entity.pdbx_description
1 polymer ?
#
loop_
_entity_poly.entity_id
_entity_poly.type
_entity_poly.pdbx_seq_one_letter_code
_entity_poly.pdbx_strand_id
1 'polypeptide(L)' 'MKALNENGQPVRVRAEGFLARVIQHEVDHLNGKLFVDLIEGKKEAFYRLGEEGKLISMDYEDVTKSHIFRT' A
#
# COMPACT_ATOMS: atom_id res chain seq x y z
N MET A 1 10.20 -0.69 16.49
CA MET A 1 10.53 0.60 15.84
C MET A 1 10.99 1.62 16.89
N LYS A 2 11.91 2.51 16.52
CA LYS A 2 12.26 3.71 17.30
C LYS A 2 11.80 4.94 16.51
N ALA A 3 11.29 5.96 17.18
CA ALA A 3 10.84 7.20 16.57
C ALA A 3 10.95 8.36 17.57
N LEU A 4 10.59 9.58 17.15
CA LEU A 4 10.33 10.70 18.04
C LEU A 4 8.82 10.93 18.10
N ASN A 5 8.28 11.28 19.27
CA ASN A 5 6.92 11.77 19.37
C ASN A 5 6.81 13.23 18.89
N GLU A 6 5.61 13.80 18.94
CA GLU A 6 5.31 15.17 18.50
C GLU A 6 6.09 16.26 19.27
N ASN A 7 6.60 15.92 20.46
CA ASN A 7 7.44 16.80 21.28
C ASN A 7 8.95 16.56 21.06
N GLY A 8 9.34 15.75 20.08
CA GLY A 8 10.74 15.40 19.77
C GLY A 8 11.36 14.41 20.75
N GLN A 9 10.58 13.77 21.63
CA GLN A 9 11.10 12.84 22.63
C GLN A 9 11.21 11.41 22.04
N PRO A 10 12.30 10.66 22.31
CA PRO A 10 12.45 9.30 21.81
C PRO A 10 11.40 8.34 22.35
N VAL A 11 10.79 7.56 21.45
CA VAL A 11 9.85 6.49 21.78
C VAL A 11 10.27 5.17 21.12
N ARG A 12 9.87 4.04 21.73
CA ARG A 12 10.04 2.70 21.16
C ARG A 12 8.70 1.99 21.12
N VAL A 13 8.30 1.58 19.93
CA VAL A 13 7.03 0.88 19.68
C VAL A 13 7.30 -0.57 19.29
N ARG A 14 6.65 -1.51 19.98
CA ARG A 14 6.43 -2.89 19.54
C ARG A 14 4.97 -2.99 19.12
N ALA A 15 4.73 -3.48 17.92
CA ALA A 15 3.39 -3.65 17.38
C ALA A 15 3.31 -5.01 16.67
N GLU A 16 2.11 -5.56 16.63
CA GLU A 16 1.79 -6.80 15.93
C GLU A 16 0.44 -6.66 15.20
N GLY A 17 0.10 -7.66 14.39
CA GLY A 17 -1.16 -7.70 13.66
C GLY A 17 -1.42 -6.46 12.81
N PHE A 18 -2.61 -5.88 12.97
CA PHE A 18 -3.06 -4.75 12.15
C PHE A 18 -2.23 -3.48 12.39
N LEU A 19 -1.90 -3.16 13.65
CA LEU A 19 -1.10 -1.97 13.96
C LEU A 19 0.31 -2.05 13.35
N ALA A 20 0.93 -3.23 13.36
CA ALA A 20 2.20 -3.43 12.69
C ALA A 20 2.11 -3.18 11.19
N ARG A 21 1.01 -3.60 10.54
CA ARG A 21 0.79 -3.38 9.10
C ARG A 21 0.63 -1.90 8.76
N VAL A 22 -0.17 -1.16 9.54
CA VAL A 22 -0.35 0.28 9.35
C VAL A 22 0.99 1.00 9.49
N ILE A 23 1.74 0.71 10.56
CA ILE A 23 3.06 1.31 10.76
C ILE A 23 4.00 1.05 9.58
N GLN A 24 4.04 -0.18 9.06
CA GLN A 24 4.87 -0.53 7.91
C GLN A 24 4.44 0.23 6.66
N HIS A 25 3.13 0.35 6.40
CA HIS A 25 2.56 1.11 5.29
C HIS A 25 2.97 2.58 5.32
N GLU A 26 2.83 3.24 6.46
CA GLU A 26 3.22 4.66 6.59
C GLU A 26 4.74 4.85 6.47
N VAL A 27 5.54 3.89 6.94
CA VAL A 27 7.01 3.93 6.76
C VAL A 27 7.40 3.72 5.30
N ASP A 28 6.69 2.88 4.55
CA ASP A 28 6.92 2.69 3.12
C ASP A 28 6.70 4.00 2.35
N HIS A 29 5.71 4.82 2.74
CA HIS A 29 5.50 6.14 2.16
C HIS A 29 6.70 7.08 2.34
N LEU A 30 7.42 7.01 3.46
CA LEU A 30 8.66 7.78 3.67
C LEU A 30 9.77 7.40 2.69
N ASN A 31 9.73 6.18 2.16
CA ASN A 31 10.66 5.67 1.15
C ASN A 31 10.11 5.81 -0.27
N GLY A 32 9.00 6.55 -0.44
CA GLY A 32 8.33 6.68 -1.72
C GLY A 32 7.88 5.33 -2.26
N LYS A 33 7.40 4.41 -1.42
CA LYS A 33 6.76 3.14 -1.81
C LYS A 33 5.25 3.20 -1.54
N LEU A 34 4.46 2.57 -2.42
CA LEU A 34 3.02 2.37 -2.24
C LEU A 34 2.73 0.88 -2.03
N PHE A 35 1.55 0.59 -1.49
CA PHE A 35 1.08 -0.78 -1.35
C PHE A 35 1.01 -1.52 -2.69
N VAL A 36 0.65 -0.82 -3.78
CA VAL A 36 0.57 -1.41 -5.13
C VAL A 36 1.92 -1.96 -5.60
N ASP A 37 3.03 -1.36 -5.18
CA ASP A 37 4.39 -1.81 -5.50
C ASP A 37 4.67 -3.20 -4.89
N LEU A 38 3.99 -3.56 -3.78
CA LEU A 38 4.16 -4.86 -3.11
C LEU A 38 3.34 -5.99 -3.75
N ILE A 39 2.34 -5.65 -4.57
CA ILE A 39 1.47 -6.61 -5.26
C ILE A 39 1.68 -6.57 -6.77
N GLU A 40 2.74 -5.92 -7.25
CA GLU A 40 3.16 -6.01 -8.64
C GLU A 40 3.36 -7.49 -9.03
N GLY A 41 2.88 -7.86 -10.22
CA GLY A 41 2.86 -9.24 -10.72
C GLY A 41 1.70 -10.09 -10.20
N LYS A 42 0.88 -9.60 -9.25
CA LYS A 42 -0.35 -10.28 -8.82
C LYS A 42 -1.50 -10.00 -9.78
N LYS A 43 -1.53 -10.73 -10.90
CA LYS A 43 -2.49 -10.52 -12.00
C LYS A 43 -3.96 -10.45 -11.54
N GLU A 44 -4.35 -11.26 -10.56
CA GLU A 44 -5.74 -11.36 -10.07
C GLU A 44 -6.12 -10.34 -8.98
N ALA A 45 -5.24 -9.39 -8.65
CA ALA A 45 -5.41 -8.47 -7.53
C ALA A 45 -6.15 -7.16 -7.89
N PHE A 46 -6.44 -6.93 -9.17
CA PHE A 46 -6.90 -5.63 -9.67
C PHE A 46 -8.35 -5.68 -10.16
N TYR A 47 -9.16 -4.77 -9.63
CA TYR A 47 -10.59 -4.65 -9.93
C TYR A 47 -10.95 -3.18 -10.07
N ARG A 48 -11.94 -2.89 -10.90
CA ARG A 48 -12.60 -1.59 -10.98
C ARG A 48 -14.04 -1.68 -10.50
N LEU A 49 -14.57 -0.57 -10.01
CA LEU A 49 -15.99 -0.47 -9.68
C LEU A 49 -16.81 -0.26 -10.97
N GLY A 50 -17.71 -1.19 -11.27
CA GLY A 50 -18.68 -1.06 -12.35
C GLY A 50 -19.84 -0.14 -11.98
N GLU A 51 -20.66 0.22 -12.97
CA GLU A 51 -21.80 1.15 -12.80
C GLU A 51 -22.85 0.66 -11.78
N GLU A 52 -23.00 -0.65 -11.65
CA GLU A 52 -23.89 -1.28 -10.66
C GLU A 52 -23.22 -1.50 -9.28
N GLY A 53 -22.03 -0.93 -9.04
CA GLY A 53 -21.27 -1.13 -7.81
C GLY A 53 -20.60 -2.51 -7.68
N LYS A 54 -20.62 -3.32 -8.74
CA LYS A 54 -19.95 -4.63 -8.80
C LYS A 54 -18.46 -4.45 -9.07
N LEU A 55 -17.63 -5.28 -8.44
CA LEU A 55 -16.21 -5.37 -8.78
C LEU A 55 -16.05 -6.13 -10.11
N ILE A 56 -15.36 -5.51 -11.06
CA ILE A 56 -15.04 -6.10 -12.36
C ILE A 56 -13.53 -6.29 -12.43
N SER A 57 -13.07 -7.52 -12.67
CA SER A 57 -11.65 -7.84 -12.83
C SER A 57 -11.05 -7.04 -13.99
N MET A 58 -9.82 -6.58 -13.82
CA MET A 58 -9.09 -5.85 -14.85
C MET A 58 -8.08 -6.77 -15.54
N ASP A 59 -7.87 -6.57 -16.84
CA ASP A 59 -6.73 -7.20 -17.53
C ASP A 59 -5.43 -6.61 -16.98
N TYR A 60 -4.48 -7.48 -16.64
CA TYR A 60 -3.21 -7.05 -16.07
C TYR A 60 -2.38 -6.18 -17.03
N GLU A 61 -2.51 -6.37 -18.35
CA GLU A 61 -1.87 -5.51 -19.35
C GLU A 61 -2.44 -4.09 -19.34
N ASP A 62 -3.73 -3.92 -19.02
CA ASP A 62 -4.33 -2.61 -18.88
C ASP A 62 -3.92 -1.95 -17.55
N VAL A 63 -3.78 -2.75 -16.49
CA VAL A 63 -3.26 -2.28 -15.19
C VAL A 63 -1.85 -1.73 -15.36
N THR A 64 -0.95 -2.44 -16.04
CA THR A 64 0.44 -1.97 -16.22
C THR A 64 0.52 -0.68 -17.06
N LYS A 65 -0.37 -0.49 -18.03
CA LYS A 65 -0.48 0.75 -18.84
C LYS A 65 -1.07 1.93 -18.06
N SER A 66 -1.76 1.68 -16.95
CA SER A 66 -2.47 2.72 -16.18
C SER A 66 -1.57 3.63 -15.35
N HIS A 67 -0.23 3.48 -15.42
CA HIS A 67 0.76 4.19 -14.59
C HIS A 67 0.55 4.01 -13.07
N ILE A 68 -0.19 2.97 -12.67
CA ILE A 68 -0.42 2.63 -11.26
C ILE A 68 0.85 2.13 -10.59
N PHE A 69 1.68 1.39 -11.32
CA PHE A 69 3.03 1.03 -10.91
C PHE A 69 3.98 2.15 -11.29
N ARG A 70 4.89 2.49 -10.40
CA ARG A 70 5.93 3.49 -10.69
C ARG A 70 6.93 2.90 -11.67
N THR A 71 7.15 3.59 -12.79
CA THR A 71 8.21 3.33 -13.79
C THR A 71 9.57 3.82 -13.33
#